data_AF-A0A4S1G6D6-F1
#
_entry.id   AF-A0A4S1G6D6-F1
#
_cell.length_a   1.000
_cell.length_b   1.000
_cell.length_c   1.000
_cell.angle_alpha   90.00
_cell.angle_beta   90.00
_cell.angle_gamma   90.00
#
_symmetry.space_group_name_H-M   'P 1'
#
loop_
_entity.id
_entity.type
_entity.pdbx_description
1 polymer ?
#
loop_
_entity_poly.entity_id
_entity_poly.type
_entity_poly.pdbx_seq_one_letter_code
_entity_poly.pdbx_strand_id
1 'polypeptide(L)'
;IVEAQVQVERLTTQRVEEALTKLDDVRTNLADIEERMRAAEAVLQRTTIKAPAAGIVVSSTYNSKGSVIAPGEKIMEILPTASGLNVDAKLRPKDVDQVRVGQQAKLRLSALNMRLTPEVSATVSE
;
A
#
# COMPACT_ATOMS: atom_id res chain seq x y z
N ILE A 1 25.63 -38.09 54.06
CA ILE A 1 25.25 -38.51 52.70
C ILE A 1 23.95 -37.82 52.25
N VAL A 2 22.86 -37.91 53.02
CA VAL A 2 21.57 -37.26 52.71
C VAL A 2 21.68 -35.73 52.56
N GLU A 3 22.39 -35.06 53.45
CA GLU A 3 22.57 -33.59 53.40
C GLU A 3 23.32 -33.13 52.14
N ALA A 4 24.31 -33.91 51.69
CA ALA A 4 25.04 -33.64 50.45
C ALA A 4 24.17 -33.82 49.21
N GLN A 5 23.26 -34.80 49.20
CA GLN A 5 22.29 -34.99 48.10
C GLN A 5 21.31 -33.81 48.00
N VAL A 6 20.79 -33.32 49.14
CA VAL A 6 19.89 -32.16 49.17
C VAL A 6 20.60 -30.88 48.68
N GLN A 7 21.88 -30.70 49.02
CA GLN A 7 22.65 -29.56 48.51
C GLN A 7 22.87 -29.62 46.99
N VAL A 8 23.17 -30.80 46.44
CA VAL A 8 23.31 -30.98 44.98
C VAL A 8 21.99 -30.66 44.27
N GLU A 9 20.86 -31.15 44.80
CA GLU A 9 19.54 -30.91 44.23
C GLU A 9 19.19 -29.40 44.23
N ARG A 10 19.43 -28.70 45.34
CA ARG A 10 19.24 -27.23 45.42
C ARG A 10 20.10 -26.48 44.41
N LEU A 11 21.37 -26.86 44.25
CA LEU A 11 22.27 -26.24 43.29
C LEU A 11 21.81 -26.49 41.84
N THR A 12 21.27 -27.67 41.55
CA THR A 12 20.69 -27.95 40.24
C THR A 12 19.44 -27.11 39.97
N THR A 13 18.53 -27.01 40.94
CA THR A 13 17.33 -26.17 40.81
C THR A 13 17.69 -24.70 40.61
N GLN A 14 18.60 -24.15 41.41
CA GLN A 14 19.05 -22.76 41.26
C GLN A 14 19.68 -22.49 39.89
N ARG A 15 20.50 -23.42 39.38
CA ARG A 15 21.08 -23.29 38.03
C ARG A 15 20.02 -23.29 36.93
N VAL A 16 18.98 -24.12 37.06
CA VAL A 16 17.88 -24.16 36.10
C VAL A 16 17.07 -22.87 36.16
N GLU A 17 16.74 -22.38 37.35
CA GLU A 17 16.02 -21.11 37.53
C GLU A 17 16.78 -19.91 36.96
N GLU A 18 18.09 -19.82 37.24
CA GLU A 18 18.94 -18.77 36.66
C GLU A 18 19.02 -18.87 35.12
N ALA A 19 19.12 -20.09 34.58
CA ALA A 19 19.15 -20.30 33.14
C ALA A 19 17.82 -19.89 32.46
N LEU A 20 16.68 -20.21 33.09
CA LEU A 20 15.36 -19.81 32.61
C LEU A 20 15.18 -18.29 32.67
N THR A 21 15.61 -17.66 33.76
CA THR A 21 15.53 -16.19 33.90
C THR A 21 16.36 -15.50 32.81
N LYS A 22 17.61 -15.94 32.59
CA LYS A 22 18.46 -15.42 31.51
C LYS A 22 17.87 -15.67 30.13
N LEU A 23 17.22 -16.82 29.92
CA LEU A 23 16.56 -17.13 28.66
C LEU A 23 15.39 -16.18 28.39
N ASP A 24 14.57 -15.89 29.39
CA ASP A 24 13.44 -14.98 29.27
C ASP A 24 13.89 -13.53 29.09
N ASP A 25 14.97 -13.11 29.76
CA ASP A 25 15.60 -11.80 29.55
C ASP A 25 16.10 -11.66 28.10
N VAL A 26 16.82 -12.67 27.59
CA VAL A 26 17.32 -12.67 26.21
C VAL A 26 16.17 -12.67 25.20
N ARG A 27 15.09 -13.42 25.45
CA ARG A 27 13.91 -13.43 24.59
C ARG A 27 13.20 -12.08 24.54
N THR A 28 13.07 -11.43 25.69
CA THR A 28 12.47 -10.08 25.79
C THR A 28 13.31 -9.08 25.02
N ASN A 29 14.63 -9.09 25.22
CA ASN A 29 15.55 -8.23 24.48
C ASN A 29 15.53 -8.50 22.97
N LEU A 30 15.41 -9.77 22.56
CA LEU A 30 15.30 -10.14 21.15
C LEU A 30 14.03 -9.57 20.54
N ALA A 31 12.88 -9.72 21.20
CA ALA A 31 11.61 -9.18 20.73
C ALA A 31 11.65 -7.65 20.59
N ASP A 32 12.27 -6.95 21.54
CA ASP A 32 12.47 -5.50 21.49
C ASP A 32 13.35 -5.06 20.31
N ILE A 33 14.46 -5.79 20.06
CA ILE A 33 15.37 -5.51 18.95
C ILE A 33 14.68 -5.78 17.61
N GLU A 34 13.95 -6.88 17.48
CA GLU A 34 13.22 -7.21 16.26
C GLU A 34 12.17 -6.14 15.93
N GLU A 35 11.47 -5.61 16.93
CA GLU A 35 10.51 -4.52 16.71
C GLU A 35 11.20 -3.23 16.24
N ARG A 36 12.35 -2.90 16.84
CA ARG A 36 13.17 -1.77 16.38
C ARG A 36 13.67 -1.96 14.95
N MET A 37 14.06 -3.18 14.59
CA MET A 37 14.46 -3.53 13.21
C MET A 37 13.29 -3.34 12.24
N ARG A 38 12.10 -3.88 12.54
CA ARG A 38 10.90 -3.71 11.72
C ARG A 38 10.55 -2.23 11.53
N ALA A 39 10.63 -1.43 12.59
CA ALA A 39 10.41 0.01 12.52
C ALA A 39 11.44 0.71 11.61
N ALA A 40 12.72 0.38 11.75
CA ALA A 40 13.79 0.94 10.92
C ALA A 40 13.65 0.54 9.44
N GLU A 41 13.29 -0.72 9.17
CA GLU A 41 13.00 -1.21 7.81
C GLU A 41 11.80 -0.47 7.18
N ALA A 42 10.73 -0.24 7.95
CA ALA A 42 9.58 0.52 7.47
C ALA A 42 9.96 1.97 7.11
N VAL A 43 10.83 2.61 7.89
CA VAL A 43 11.37 3.95 7.56
C VAL A 43 12.21 3.89 6.29
N LEU A 44 13.09 2.90 6.16
CA LEU A 44 13.91 2.71 4.97
C LEU A 44 13.05 2.50 3.72
N GLN A 45 12.00 1.69 3.79
CA GLN A 45 11.11 1.46 2.64
C GLN A 45 10.40 2.73 2.16
N ARG A 46 10.08 3.66 3.08
CA ARG A 46 9.46 4.96 2.74
C ARG A 46 10.39 5.93 2.04
N THR A 47 11.71 5.69 2.04
CA THR A 47 12.67 6.51 1.28
C THR A 47 12.57 6.30 -0.23
N THR A 48 12.08 5.13 -0.66
CA THR A 48 11.90 4.81 -2.07
C THR A 48 10.41 4.81 -2.38
N ILE A 49 9.98 5.83 -3.12
CA ILE A 49 8.57 6.01 -3.46
C ILE A 49 8.28 5.21 -4.73
N LYS A 50 7.42 4.20 -4.61
CA LYS A 50 7.01 3.33 -5.72
C LYS A 50 5.62 3.72 -6.21
N ALA A 51 5.39 3.55 -7.51
CA ALA A 51 4.07 3.68 -8.11
C ALA A 51 3.14 2.58 -7.57
N PRO A 52 1.89 2.90 -7.17
CA PRO A 52 0.92 1.90 -6.70
C PRO A 52 0.37 1.02 -7.83
N ALA A 53 0.43 1.48 -9.08
CA ALA A 53 -0.04 0.74 -10.25
C ALA A 53 0.83 1.06 -11.47
N ALA A 54 0.83 0.16 -12.45
CA ALA A 54 1.43 0.41 -13.76
C ALA A 54 0.65 1.49 -14.51
N GLY A 55 1.35 2.45 -15.09
CA GLY A 55 0.73 3.58 -15.75
C GLY A 55 1.74 4.53 -16.41
N ILE A 56 1.22 5.61 -16.98
CA ILE A 56 1.99 6.68 -17.61
C ILE A 56 2.04 7.86 -16.65
N VAL A 57 3.23 8.43 -16.43
CA VAL A 57 3.37 9.66 -15.62
C VAL A 57 2.88 10.85 -16.45
N VAL A 58 1.79 11.49 -16.02
CA VAL A 58 1.20 12.65 -16.70
C VAL A 58 1.68 13.99 -16.14
N SER A 59 2.06 14.02 -14.86
CA SER A 59 2.69 15.20 -14.25
C SER A 59 3.67 14.80 -13.14
N SER A 60 4.73 15.59 -12.97
CA SER A 60 5.67 15.49 -11.85
C SER A 60 5.88 16.87 -11.25
N THR A 61 5.52 17.02 -9.97
CA THR A 61 5.71 18.26 -9.22
C THR A 61 7.18 18.44 -8.82
N TYR A 62 7.91 17.32 -8.66
CA TYR A 62 9.28 17.27 -8.18
C TYR A 62 10.19 16.62 -9.22
N ASN A 63 10.97 17.43 -9.92
CA ASN A 63 11.87 16.97 -10.99
C ASN A 63 13.36 17.28 -10.73
N SER A 64 13.68 17.85 -9.56
CA SER A 64 15.02 18.34 -9.24
C SER A 64 15.68 17.48 -8.16
N LYS A 65 16.98 17.17 -8.33
CA LYS A 65 17.75 16.43 -7.32
C LYS A 65 17.92 17.28 -6.06
N GLY A 66 17.64 16.70 -4.90
CA GLY A 66 17.80 17.38 -3.60
C GLY A 66 16.58 18.19 -3.15
N SER A 67 15.45 18.14 -3.87
CA SER A 67 14.20 18.72 -3.38
C SER A 67 13.70 17.99 -2.13
N VAL A 68 13.20 18.76 -1.16
CA VAL A 68 12.56 18.24 0.05
C VAL A 68 11.07 18.12 -0.21
N ILE A 69 10.48 16.95 0.10
CA ILE A 69 9.06 16.66 -0.09
C ILE A 69 8.39 16.65 1.28
N ALA A 70 7.33 17.45 1.46
CA ALA A 70 6.57 17.44 2.70
C ALA A 70 5.64 16.22 2.80
N PRO A 71 5.31 15.74 4.02
CA PRO A 71 4.33 14.67 4.19
C PRO A 71 2.98 15.03 3.56
N GLY A 72 2.42 14.09 2.79
CA GLY A 72 1.10 14.25 2.15
C GLY A 72 1.10 15.05 0.84
N GLU A 73 2.26 15.47 0.37
CA GLU A 73 2.35 16.26 -0.86
C GLU A 73 2.28 15.40 -2.12
N LYS A 74 1.66 15.94 -3.18
CA LYS A 74 1.55 15.28 -4.48
C LYS A 74 2.89 15.34 -5.20
N ILE A 75 3.50 14.17 -5.41
CA ILE A 75 4.81 14.05 -6.08
C ILE A 75 4.64 13.88 -7.58
N MET A 76 3.84 12.90 -7.98
CA MET A 76 3.58 12.54 -9.37
C MET A 76 2.13 12.14 -9.55
N GLU A 77 1.64 12.30 -10.77
CA GLU A 77 0.35 11.79 -11.21
C GLU A 77 0.55 10.71 -12.24
N ILE A 78 -0.07 9.55 -11.98
CA ILE A 78 0.06 8.36 -12.79
C ILE A 78 -1.30 8.03 -13.36
N LEU A 79 -1.38 7.94 -14.69
CA LEU A 79 -2.54 7.43 -15.41
C LEU A 79 -2.39 5.92 -15.59
N PRO A 80 -3.19 5.07 -14.91
CA PRO A 80 -3.08 3.63 -15.03
C PRO A 80 -3.35 3.15 -16.45
N THR A 81 -2.56 2.20 -16.95
CA THR A 81 -2.77 1.61 -18.29
C THR A 81 -3.67 0.38 -18.26
N ALA A 82 -3.90 -0.20 -17.09
CA ALA A 82 -4.72 -1.41 -16.91
C ALA A 82 -6.21 -1.12 -16.65
N SER A 83 -6.59 0.16 -16.50
CA SER A 83 -8.00 0.55 -16.31
C SER A 83 -8.72 0.62 -17.65
N GLY A 84 -9.94 0.08 -17.70
CA GLY A 84 -10.88 0.36 -18.79
C GLY A 84 -11.08 1.86 -18.96
N LEU A 85 -11.29 2.30 -20.20
CA LEU A 85 -11.54 3.71 -20.50
C LEU A 85 -12.96 4.07 -20.05
N ASN A 86 -13.06 4.78 -18.93
CA ASN A 86 -14.33 5.30 -18.43
C ASN A 86 -14.53 6.74 -18.91
N VAL A 87 -15.78 7.11 -19.22
CA VAL A 87 -16.13 8.45 -19.67
C VAL A 87 -17.27 8.97 -18.80
N ASP A 88 -17.03 10.08 -18.12
CA ASP A 88 -18.03 10.73 -17.29
C ASP A 88 -19.03 11.50 -18.16
N ALA A 89 -20.29 11.08 -18.13
CA ALA A 89 -21.39 11.76 -18.79
C ALA A 89 -22.31 12.40 -17.74
N LYS A 90 -22.53 13.72 -17.86
CA LYS A 90 -23.50 14.42 -17.01
C LYS A 90 -24.88 14.35 -17.64
N LEU A 91 -25.85 13.82 -16.89
CA LEU A 91 -27.25 13.80 -17.28
C LEU A 91 -28.04 14.90 -16.56
N ARG A 92 -29.07 15.41 -17.24
CA ARG A 92 -30.03 16.31 -16.60
C ARG A 92 -30.96 15.47 -15.71
N PRO A 93 -31.42 15.96 -14.55
CA PRO A 93 -32.29 15.19 -13.66
C PRO A 93 -33.54 14.61 -14.33
N LYS A 94 -34.13 15.35 -15.28
CA LYS A 94 -35.29 14.91 -16.07
C LYS A 94 -35.03 13.71 -17.00
N ASP A 95 -33.77 13.43 -17.30
CA ASP A 95 -33.36 12.35 -18.23
C ASP A 95 -32.89 11.10 -17.45
N VAL A 96 -32.85 11.15 -16.10
CA VAL A 96 -32.33 10.04 -15.26
C VAL A 96 -33.17 8.77 -15.40
N ASP A 97 -34.50 8.91 -15.54
CA ASP A 97 -35.42 7.77 -15.68
C ASP A 97 -35.25 7.02 -17.02
N GLN A 98 -34.54 7.63 -17.98
CA GLN A 98 -34.32 7.07 -19.31
C GLN A 98 -33.03 6.25 -19.41
N VAL A 99 -32.17 6.28 -18.40
CA VAL A 99 -30.87 5.61 -18.42
C VAL A 99 -30.81 4.51 -17.37
N ARG A 100 -30.30 3.33 -17.76
CA ARG A 100 -30.11 2.18 -16.89
C ARG A 100 -28.70 1.63 -17.01
N VAL A 101 -28.18 1.09 -15.91
CA VAL A 101 -26.91 0.33 -15.91
C VAL A 101 -27.02 -0.85 -16.88
N GLY A 102 -25.98 -1.09 -17.67
CA GLY A 102 -25.93 -2.12 -18.70
C GLY A 102 -26.50 -1.69 -20.06
N GLN A 103 -27.04 -0.48 -20.19
CA GLN A 103 -27.55 0.02 -21.46
C GLN A 103 -26.40 0.30 -22.44
N GLN A 104 -26.57 -0.11 -23.70
CA GLN A 104 -25.62 0.23 -24.77
C GLN A 104 -25.69 1.72 -25.06
N ALA A 105 -24.50 2.34 -25.12
CA ALA A 105 -24.31 3.73 -25.46
C ALA A 105 -23.38 3.84 -26.67
N LYS A 106 -23.55 4.92 -27.44
CA LYS A 106 -22.63 5.29 -28.51
C LYS A 106 -21.98 6.61 -28.14
N LEU A 107 -20.66 6.59 -28.00
CA LEU A 107 -19.89 7.77 -27.69
C LEU A 107 -19.38 8.41 -28.99
N ARG A 108 -19.58 9.71 -29.10
CA ARG A 108 -19.04 10.53 -30.18
C ARG A 108 -18.13 11.60 -29.60
N LEU A 109 -16.85 11.57 -29.99
CA LEU A 109 -15.84 12.51 -29.53
C LEU A 109 -15.89 13.78 -30.39
N SER A 110 -16.52 14.83 -29.88
CA SER A 110 -16.68 16.11 -30.61
C SER A 110 -15.35 16.82 -30.89
N ALA A 111 -14.30 16.52 -30.12
CA ALA A 111 -12.96 17.08 -30.31
C ALA A 111 -12.19 16.48 -31.50
N LEU A 112 -12.69 15.39 -32.10
CA LEU A 112 -12.03 14.68 -33.20
C LEU A 112 -12.79 14.87 -34.53
N ASN A 113 -12.09 14.70 -35.65
CA ASN A 113 -12.70 14.84 -36.97
C ASN A 113 -13.73 13.72 -37.22
N MET A 114 -14.99 14.11 -37.41
CA MET A 114 -16.14 13.22 -37.54
C MET A 114 -16.10 12.31 -38.78
N ARG A 115 -15.35 12.69 -39.84
CA ARG A 115 -15.23 11.84 -41.04
C ARG A 115 -14.23 10.72 -40.85
N LEU A 116 -13.28 10.90 -39.94
CA LEU A 116 -12.14 10.00 -39.74
C LEU A 116 -12.29 9.15 -38.47
N THR A 117 -13.15 9.57 -37.53
CA THR A 117 -13.28 8.93 -36.22
C THR A 117 -14.65 8.22 -36.12
N PRO A 118 -14.68 6.87 -36.01
CA PRO A 118 -15.92 6.13 -35.84
C PRO A 118 -16.53 6.35 -34.45
N GLU A 119 -17.83 6.04 -34.31
CA GLU A 119 -18.51 6.03 -33.01
C GLU A 119 -17.98 4.87 -32.16
N VAL A 120 -17.71 5.15 -30.88
CA VAL A 120 -17.22 4.14 -29.93
C VAL A 120 -18.42 3.53 -29.22
N SER A 121 -18.54 2.21 -29.27
CA SER A 121 -19.55 1.49 -28.49
C SER A 121 -19.14 1.46 -27.02
N ALA A 122 -20.06 1.80 -26.14
CA ALA A 122 -19.86 1.84 -24.70
C ALA A 122 -21.05 1.20 -23.98
N THR A 123 -20.89 0.92 -22.70
CA THR A 123 -21.97 0.43 -21.82
C THR A 123 -22.04 1.35 -20.60
N VAL A 124 -23.25 1.70 -20.17
CA VAL A 124 -23.43 2.49 -18.96
C VAL A 124 -23.08 1.62 -17.74
N SER A 125 -22.06 2.01 -17.00
CA SER A 125 -21.71 1.46 -15.69
C SER A 125 -22.17 2.41 -14.58
N GLU A 126 -22.30 1.89 -13.36
CA GLU A 126 -22.51 2.67 -12.13
C GLU A 126 -21.28 3.51 -11.77
#